data_AF-A0A4P6RLN7-F1
#
_entry.id   AF-A0A4P6RLN7-F1
#
_cell.length_a   1.000
_cell.length_b   1.000
_cell.length_c   1.000
_cell.angle_alpha   90.00
_cell.angle_beta   90.00
_cell.angle_gamma   90.00
#
_symmetry.space_group_name_H-M   'P 1'
#
loop_
_entity.id
_entity.type
_entity.pdbx_description
1 polymer ?
#
loop_
_entity_poly.entity_id
_entity_poly.type
_entity_poly.pdbx_seq_one_letter_code
_entity_poly.pdbx_strand_id
1 'polypeptide(L)'
;METTLNIVSIIIIVFGILQIILFFKIWGMTNDISEIKVMVKDYIKKSNSKPICDKDKSESDIKIEDLVVELKNERQLKVVNITDDGKFECIIPGGISPIGIFNRDEIELFDRYWNKSK
;
A
#
# COMPACT_ATOMS: atom_id res chain seq x y z
N MET A 1 21.06 52.90 -27.77
CA MET A 1 21.58 51.52 -27.61
C MET A 1 22.17 51.32 -26.23
N GLU A 2 22.93 52.27 -25.68
CA GLU A 2 23.52 52.16 -24.32
C GLU A 2 22.49 52.08 -23.18
N THR A 3 21.40 52.86 -23.23
CA THR A 3 20.34 52.83 -22.20
C THR A 3 19.62 51.48 -22.12
N THR A 4 19.34 50.86 -23.26
CA THR A 4 18.74 49.53 -23.32
C THR A 4 19.67 48.47 -22.71
N LEU A 5 20.97 48.53 -23.00
CA LEU A 5 21.96 47.61 -22.44
C LEU A 5 22.09 47.78 -20.91
N ASN A 6 22.03 49.01 -20.40
CA ASN A 6 22.06 49.27 -18.97
C ASN A 6 20.83 48.68 -18.25
N ILE A 7 19.64 48.80 -18.84
CA ILE A 7 18.40 48.23 -18.28
C ILE A 7 18.46 46.70 -18.28
N VAL A 8 18.92 46.08 -19.38
CA VAL A 8 19.06 44.62 -19.47
C VAL A 8 20.07 44.10 -18.45
N SER A 9 21.19 44.79 -18.24
CA SER A 9 22.21 44.44 -17.24
C SER A 9 21.62 44.42 -15.82
N ILE A 10 20.83 45.45 -15.46
CA ILE A 10 20.16 45.52 -14.15
C ILE A 10 19.18 44.37 -13.96
N ILE A 11 18.39 44.04 -14.99
CA ILE A 11 17.43 42.94 -14.93
C ILE A 11 18.15 41.60 -14.71
N ILE A 12 19.28 41.35 -15.39
CA ILE A 12 20.06 40.11 -15.23
C ILE A 12 20.63 40.01 -13.80
N ILE A 13 21.12 41.11 -13.23
CA ILE A 13 21.65 41.13 -11.85
C ILE A 13 20.54 40.82 -10.84
N VAL A 14 19.38 41.47 -10.97
CA VAL A 14 18.21 41.21 -10.12
C VAL A 14 17.75 39.77 -10.26
N PHE A 15 17.68 39.26 -11.49
CA PHE A 15 17.30 37.88 -11.74
C PHE A 15 18.31 36.89 -11.12
N GLY A 16 19.62 37.16 -11.22
CA GLY A 16 20.66 36.35 -10.58
C GLY A 16 20.50 36.26 -9.06
N ILE A 17 20.22 37.39 -8.39
CA ILE A 17 19.99 37.42 -6.94
C ILE A 17 18.71 36.65 -6.57
N LEU A 18 17.63 36.85 -7.34
CA LEU A 18 16.37 36.11 -7.14
C LEU A 18 16.57 34.60 -7.31
N GLN A 19 17.36 34.17 -8.30
CA GLN A 19 17.66 32.76 -8.53
C GLN A 19 18.43 32.16 -7.35
N ILE A 20 19.44 32.85 -6.80
CA ILE A 20 20.19 32.37 -5.62
C ILE A 20 19.24 32.15 -4.42
N ILE A 21 18.33 33.09 -4.15
CA ILE A 21 17.34 32.97 -3.07
C ILE A 21 16.37 31.81 -3.35
N LEU A 22 15.92 31.64 -4.59
CA LEU A 22 15.06 30.52 -5.01
C LEU A 22 15.76 29.17 -4.85
N PHE A 23 17.06 29.07 -5.17
CA PHE A 23 17.85 27.86 -4.94
C PHE A 23 17.92 27.52 -3.45
N PHE A 24 18.23 28.48 -2.58
CA PHE A 24 18.19 28.25 -1.13
C PHE A 24 16.79 27.82 -0.64
N LYS A 25 15.73 28.40 -1.21
CA LYS A 25 14.35 28.06 -0.87
C LYS A 25 13.97 26.64 -1.30
N ILE A 26 14.36 26.20 -2.52
CA ILE A 26 14.11 24.84 -3.01
C ILE A 26 14.93 23.81 -2.23
N TRP A 27 16.14 24.18 -1.82
CA TRP A 27 17.04 23.33 -1.04
C TRP A 27 16.48 23.08 0.36
N GLY A 28 15.93 24.10 1.00
CA GLY A 28 15.20 23.97 2.27
C GLY A 28 13.92 23.13 2.14
N MET A 29 13.16 23.28 1.05
CA MET A 29 11.96 22.47 0.79
C MET A 29 12.27 20.99 0.53
N THR A 30 13.40 20.70 -0.13
CA THR A 30 13.82 19.31 -0.39
C THR A 30 14.35 18.62 0.87
N ASN A 31 14.89 19.39 1.84
CA ASN A 31 15.33 18.87 3.13
C ASN A 31 14.17 18.26 3.95
N ASP A 32 12.98 18.84 3.88
CA ASP A 32 11.76 18.38 4.58
C ASP A 32 11.29 17.00 4.08
N ILE A 33 11.43 16.74 2.77
CA ILE A 33 11.06 15.46 2.13
C ILE A 33 11.94 14.30 2.64
N SER A 34 13.17 14.59 3.09
CA SER A 34 14.05 13.58 3.66
C SER A 34 13.51 13.00 4.97
N GLU A 35 12.83 13.83 5.77
CA GLU A 35 12.22 13.42 7.04
C GLU A 35 10.96 12.59 6.82
N ILE A 36 10.12 12.99 5.85
CA ILE A 36 8.94 12.22 5.43
C ILE A 36 9.36 10.83 4.94
N LYS A 37 10.47 10.71 4.19
CA LYS A 37 10.98 9.41 3.73
C LYS A 37 11.38 8.50 4.90
N VAL A 38 11.91 9.04 5.99
CA VAL A 38 12.25 8.27 7.20
C VAL A 38 10.98 7.82 7.90
N MET A 39 10.02 8.72 8.12
CA MET A 39 8.74 8.37 8.75
C MET A 39 7.96 7.32 7.96
N VAL A 40 7.92 7.42 6.64
CA VAL A 40 7.29 6.42 5.77
C VAL A 40 8.02 5.09 5.86
N LYS A 41 9.35 5.08 5.90
CA LYS A 41 10.14 3.86 6.07
C LYS A 41 9.89 3.20 7.42
N ASP A 42 9.74 3.99 8.49
CA ASP A 42 9.44 3.48 9.83
C ASP A 42 7.98 3.03 9.96
N TYR A 43 7.04 3.71 9.31
CA TYR A 43 5.65 3.27 9.20
C TYR A 43 5.54 1.95 8.44
N ILE A 44 6.23 1.83 7.30
CA ILE A 44 6.31 0.59 6.52
C ILE A 44 7.01 -0.50 7.32
N LYS A 45 8.09 -0.19 8.05
CA LYS A 45 8.77 -1.16 8.92
C LYS A 45 7.87 -1.61 10.07
N LYS A 46 7.04 -0.71 10.62
CA LYS A 46 6.07 -1.00 11.67
C LYS A 46 4.85 -1.78 11.14
N SER A 47 4.44 -1.56 9.89
CA SER A 47 3.40 -2.35 9.23
C SER A 47 3.92 -3.72 8.80
N ASN A 48 5.20 -3.83 8.43
CA ASN A 48 5.91 -5.10 8.22
C ASN A 48 6.41 -5.74 9.53
N SER A 49 6.22 -5.08 10.67
CA SER A 49 6.32 -5.65 12.01
C SER A 49 4.95 -5.90 12.65
N LYS A 50 3.87 -5.98 11.84
CA LYS A 50 3.01 -7.15 12.04
C LYS A 50 3.92 -8.33 11.77
N PRO A 51 4.08 -9.27 12.71
CA PRO A 51 5.04 -10.34 12.57
C PRO A 51 4.87 -10.94 11.18
N ILE A 52 5.98 -11.04 10.44
CA ILE A 52 6.17 -12.16 9.53
C ILE A 52 5.69 -13.35 10.35
N CYS A 53 4.58 -13.92 9.90
CA CYS A 53 4.05 -15.17 10.41
C CYS A 53 5.21 -16.15 10.29
N ASP A 54 5.91 -16.34 11.40
CA ASP A 54 6.63 -17.55 11.65
C ASP A 54 5.64 -18.67 11.37
N LYS A 55 6.02 -19.45 10.34
CA LYS A 55 5.47 -20.78 10.12
C LYS A 55 5.50 -21.52 11.45
N ASP A 56 4.44 -22.29 11.66
CA ASP A 56 4.22 -23.23 12.76
C ASP A 56 3.65 -22.66 14.07
N LYS A 57 2.33 -22.45 14.08
CA LYS A 57 1.39 -23.37 14.76
C LYS A 57 -0.07 -22.96 14.52
N SER A 58 -0.82 -23.95 14.03
CA SER A 58 -2.27 -23.99 13.82
C SER A 58 -3.07 -23.32 14.95
N GLU A 59 -4.03 -22.46 14.57
CA GLU A 59 -5.48 -22.64 14.85
C GLU A 59 -6.25 -21.32 14.65
N SER A 60 -6.46 -20.99 13.36
CA SER A 60 -7.46 -20.10 12.71
C SER A 60 -6.82 -19.35 11.53
N ASP A 61 -6.33 -20.09 10.52
CA ASP A 61 -5.48 -19.53 9.46
C ASP A 61 -6.15 -18.50 8.54
N ILE A 62 -7.48 -18.34 8.62
CA ILE A 62 -8.25 -17.47 7.71
C ILE A 62 -8.82 -16.32 8.54
N LYS A 63 -8.43 -15.10 8.17
CA LYS A 63 -8.91 -13.84 8.76
C LYS A 63 -9.89 -13.16 7.82
N ILE A 64 -10.67 -12.24 8.39
CA ILE A 64 -11.50 -11.32 7.61
C ILE A 64 -10.59 -10.55 6.63
N GLU A 65 -11.07 -10.33 5.42
CA GLU A 65 -10.37 -9.76 4.26
C GLU A 65 -9.42 -10.72 3.50
N ASP A 66 -9.18 -11.94 3.99
CA ASP A 66 -8.32 -12.89 3.29
C ASP A 66 -8.97 -13.39 1.99
N LEU A 67 -8.12 -13.67 0.99
CA LEU A 67 -8.50 -14.28 -0.27
C LEU A 67 -8.44 -15.80 -0.16
N VAL A 68 -9.57 -16.44 -0.44
CA VAL A 68 -9.75 -17.89 -0.35
C VAL A 68 -10.27 -18.43 -1.68
N VAL A 69 -10.06 -19.72 -1.93
CA VAL A 69 -10.56 -20.43 -3.11
C VAL A 69 -11.57 -21.46 -2.62
N GLU A 70 -12.76 -21.45 -3.22
CA GLU A 70 -13.76 -22.50 -3.01
C GLU A 70 -13.32 -23.76 -3.77
N LEU A 71 -13.16 -24.89 -3.08
CA LEU A 71 -12.66 -26.13 -3.68
C LEU A 71 -13.65 -26.78 -4.65
N LYS A 72 -14.94 -26.50 -4.54
CA LYS A 72 -15.98 -27.10 -5.40
C LYS A 72 -16.02 -26.52 -6.82
N ASN A 73 -15.83 -25.21 -6.93
CA ASN A 73 -15.95 -24.49 -8.21
C ASN A 73 -14.64 -23.79 -8.62
N GLU A 74 -13.57 -23.95 -7.83
CA GLU A 74 -12.25 -23.35 -8.04
C GLU A 74 -12.30 -21.83 -8.25
N ARG A 75 -13.25 -21.17 -7.58
CA ARG A 75 -13.46 -19.73 -7.68
C ARG A 75 -12.77 -19.01 -6.53
N GLN A 76 -12.19 -17.85 -6.83
CA GLN A 76 -11.62 -16.96 -5.83
C GLN A 76 -12.71 -16.14 -5.16
N LEU A 77 -12.65 -16.10 -3.83
CA LEU A 77 -13.57 -15.39 -2.95
C LEU A 77 -12.78 -14.59 -1.91
N LYS A 78 -13.46 -13.64 -1.28
CA LYS A 78 -12.92 -12.83 -0.19
C LYS A 78 -13.78 -13.01 1.05
N VAL A 79 -13.15 -13.28 2.19
CA VAL A 79 -13.84 -13.43 3.48
C VAL A 79 -14.25 -12.07 4.00
N VAL A 80 -15.54 -11.88 4.30
CA VAL A 80 -16.11 -10.62 4.80
C VAL A 80 -16.47 -10.73 6.27
N ASN A 81 -16.95 -11.89 6.69
CA ASN A 81 -17.33 -12.12 8.07
C ASN A 81 -17.06 -13.56 8.49
N ILE A 82 -16.87 -13.75 9.78
CA ILE A 82 -16.76 -15.07 10.41
C ILE A 82 -17.88 -15.11 11.45
N THR A 83 -18.85 -15.98 11.24
CA THR A 83 -19.96 -16.19 12.18
C THR A 83 -19.43 -16.82 13.46
N ASP A 84 -20.10 -16.59 14.60
CA ASP A 84 -19.77 -17.23 15.89
C ASP A 84 -19.76 -18.77 15.81
N ASP A 85 -20.49 -19.34 14.83
CA ASP A 85 -20.50 -20.78 14.49
C ASP A 85 -19.23 -21.28 13.78
N GLY A 86 -18.24 -20.40 13.53
CA GLY A 86 -16.99 -20.73 12.83
C GLY A 86 -17.13 -20.87 11.31
N LYS A 87 -18.23 -20.38 10.74
CA LYS A 87 -18.48 -20.37 9.30
C LYS A 87 -18.01 -19.07 8.65
N PHE A 88 -17.65 -19.13 7.38
CA PHE A 88 -17.06 -18.01 6.64
C PHE A 88 -18.08 -17.45 5.64
N GLU A 89 -18.43 -16.18 5.80
CA GLU A 89 -19.20 -15.43 4.81
C GLU A 89 -18.24 -14.85 3.77
N CYS A 90 -18.44 -15.26 2.52
CA CYS A 90 -17.54 -14.89 1.44
C CYS A 90 -18.26 -14.13 0.33
N ILE A 91 -17.57 -13.15 -0.28
CA ILE A 91 -18.01 -12.40 -1.45
C ILE A 91 -17.07 -12.66 -2.63
N ILE A 92 -17.54 -12.40 -3.85
CA ILE A 92 -16.64 -12.27 -5.00
C ILE A 92 -15.81 -10.99 -4.80
N PRO A 93 -14.49 -11.00 -5.08
CA PRO A 93 -13.69 -9.79 -5.03
C PRO A 93 -14.27 -8.70 -5.95
N GLY A 94 -14.67 -7.57 -5.37
CA GLY A 94 -15.35 -6.47 -6.06
C GLY A 94 -16.88 -6.56 -6.12
N GLY A 95 -17.47 -7.64 -5.59
CA GLY A 95 -18.91 -7.77 -5.38
C GLY A 95 -19.38 -7.10 -4.10
N ILE A 96 -20.69 -6.82 -4.02
CA ILE A 96 -21.34 -6.19 -2.85
C ILE A 96 -22.22 -7.14 -2.04
N SER A 97 -22.48 -8.35 -2.54
CA SER A 97 -23.41 -9.30 -1.92
C SER A 97 -22.69 -10.59 -1.48
N PRO A 98 -23.00 -11.14 -0.29
CA PRO A 98 -22.47 -12.42 0.16
C PRO A 98 -22.90 -13.51 -0.81
N ILE A 99 -21.92 -14.27 -1.32
CA ILE A 99 -22.18 -15.37 -2.25
C ILE A 99 -22.74 -16.58 -1.50
N GLY A 100 -22.34 -16.75 -0.24
CA GLY A 100 -22.73 -17.86 0.61
C GLY A 100 -21.90 -17.96 1.88
N ILE A 101 -22.29 -18.92 2.71
CA ILE A 101 -21.63 -19.29 3.96
C ILE A 101 -20.90 -20.61 3.71
N PHE A 102 -19.59 -20.65 4.00
CA PHE A 102 -18.73 -21.78 3.73
C PHE A 102 -18.15 -22.36 5.02
N ASN A 103 -17.95 -23.68 5.04
CA ASN A 103 -17.22 -24.36 6.10
C ASN A 103 -15.71 -24.30 5.83
N ARG A 104 -14.91 -24.52 6.87
CA ARG A 104 -13.45 -24.49 6.76
C ARG A 104 -12.88 -25.51 5.76
N ASP A 105 -13.54 -26.65 5.60
CA ASP A 105 -13.12 -27.73 4.68
C ASP A 105 -13.47 -27.44 3.21
N GLU A 106 -14.31 -26.44 2.95
CA GLU A 106 -14.77 -26.09 1.59
C GLU A 106 -13.92 -25.00 0.95
N ILE A 107 -13.05 -24.34 1.73
CA ILE A 107 -12.26 -23.21 1.30
C ILE A 107 -10.78 -23.40 1.67
N GLU A 108 -9.90 -22.93 0.80
CA GLU A 108 -8.45 -22.93 1.03
C GLU A 108 -7.89 -21.53 0.79
N LEU A 109 -6.83 -21.13 1.52
CA LEU A 109 -6.15 -19.87 1.23
C LEU A 109 -5.62 -19.87 -0.21
N PHE A 110 -5.82 -18.76 -0.92
CA PHE A 110 -5.40 -18.60 -2.31
C PHE A 110 -3.93 -18.96 -2.53
N ASP A 111 -3.03 -18.46 -1.67
CA ASP A 111 -1.61 -18.75 -1.75
C ASP A 111 -1.29 -20.24 -1.53
N ARG A 112 -2.00 -20.91 -0.62
CA ARG A 112 -1.78 -22.33 -0.32
C ARG A 112 -2.25 -23.21 -1.48
N TYR A 113 -3.42 -22.91 -2.04
CA TYR A 113 -3.98 -23.63 -3.18
C TYR A 113 -3.04 -23.55 -4.40
N TRP A 114 -2.54 -22.36 -4.74
CA TRP A 114 -1.66 -22.19 -5.89
C TRP A 114 -0.28 -22.85 -5.71
N ASN A 115 0.27 -22.84 -4.49
CA ASN A 115 1.53 -23.50 -4.19
C ASN A 115 1.46 -25.03 -4.30
N LYS A 116 0.28 -25.65 -4.14
CA LYS A 116 0.10 -27.10 -4.37
C LYS A 116 0.06 -27.49 -5.85
N SER A 117 -0.30 -26.55 -6.73
CA SER A 117 -0.48 -26.82 -8.16
C SER A 117 0.80 -26.69 -8.98
N LYS A 118 1.93 -26.38 -8.34
CA LYS A 118 3.23 -26.17 -8.98
C LYS A 118 4.19 -27.30 -8.64
#